data_AF-A0A447IR14-F1
#
_entry.id   AF-A0A447IR14-F1
#
_cell.length_a   1.000
_cell.length_b   1.000
_cell.length_c   1.000
_cell.angle_alpha   90.00
_cell.angle_beta   90.00
_cell.angle_gamma   90.00
#
_symmetry.space_group_name_H-M   'P 1'
#
loop_
_entity.id
_entity.type
_entity.pdbx_description
1 polymer ?
#
loop_
_entity_poly.entity_id
_entity_poly.type
_entity_poly.pdbx_seq_one_letter_code
_entity_poly.pdbx_strand_id
1 'polypeptide(L)'
;MIAYWTAAAGLLVLILVHLTAGEKEVVSPLLASREFKDDVKYVLFLCWHLVTLVMAGAAAGYIAAAMSNGWRDFALAGTILIALLAVWSFTVVIWKRQRHRDMPQWIAFAAVALLGLAGHVTT
;
A
#
# COMPACT_ATOMS: atom_id res chain seq x y z
N MET A 1 -13.83 -4.05 15.97
CA MET A 1 -13.48 -2.61 15.83
C MET A 1 -11.98 -2.33 15.91
N ILE A 2 -11.27 -2.82 16.94
CA ILE A 2 -9.85 -2.46 17.15
C ILE A 2 -8.93 -2.80 15.97
N ALA A 3 -9.19 -3.91 15.28
CA ALA A 3 -8.41 -4.32 14.12
C ALA A 3 -8.51 -3.34 12.93
N TYR A 4 -9.64 -2.64 12.74
CA TYR A 4 -9.74 -1.57 11.75
C TYR A 4 -8.87 -0.35 12.13
N TRP A 5 -8.82 0.02 13.41
CA TRP A 5 -7.91 1.07 13.87
C TRP A 5 -6.44 0.70 13.64
N THR A 6 -6.06 -0.56 13.93
CA THR A 6 -4.70 -1.05 13.69
C THR A 6 -4.37 -1.08 12.20
N ALA A 7 -5.29 -1.53 11.35
CA ALA A 7 -5.11 -1.53 9.89
C ALA A 7 -4.94 -0.11 9.33
N ALA A 8 -5.76 0.84 9.80
CA ALA A 8 -5.66 2.25 9.43
C ALA A 8 -4.30 2.84 9.84
N ALA A 9 -3.89 2.64 11.10
CA ALA A 9 -2.61 3.11 11.59
C ALA A 9 -1.44 2.52 10.78
N GLY A 10 -1.51 1.22 10.44
CA GLY A 10 -0.55 0.57 9.56
C GLY A 10 -0.42 1.27 8.20
N LEU A 11 -1.54 1.56 7.54
CA LEU A 11 -1.52 2.27 6.26
C LEU A 11 -0.98 3.70 6.38
N LEU A 12 -1.33 4.44 7.43
CA LEU A 12 -0.82 5.79 7.65
C LEU A 12 0.70 5.80 7.85
N VAL A 13 1.24 4.82 8.58
CA VAL A 13 2.69 4.64 8.72
C VAL A 13 3.31 4.29 7.37
N LEU A 14 2.71 3.39 6.59
CA LEU A 14 3.23 3.04 5.26
C LEU A 14 3.19 4.22 4.29
N ILE A 15 2.14 5.05 4.31
CA ILE A 15 2.07 6.29 3.53
C ILE A 15 3.23 7.22 3.90
N LEU A 16 3.50 7.39 5.20
CA LEU A 16 4.61 8.23 5.65
C LEU A 16 5.96 7.69 5.15
N VAL A 17 6.20 6.39 5.28
CA VAL A 17 7.43 5.74 4.78
C VAL A 17 7.55 5.89 3.27
N HIS A 18 6.46 5.67 2.54
CA HIS A 18 6.41 5.73 1.08
C HIS A 18 6.69 7.14 0.54
N LEU A 19 6.17 8.17 1.21
CA LEU A 19 6.40 9.58 0.84
C LEU A 19 7.74 10.15 1.32
N THR A 20 8.46 9.47 2.21
CA THR A 20 9.72 9.99 2.79
C THR A 20 10.93 9.13 2.45
N ALA A 21 11.01 7.91 3.00
CA ALA A 21 12.10 6.97 2.72
C ALA A 21 12.04 6.53 1.25
N GLY A 22 10.85 6.17 0.77
CA GLY A 22 10.68 5.75 -0.62
C GLY A 22 10.93 6.87 -1.64
N GLU A 23 10.66 8.13 -1.28
CA GLU A 23 11.03 9.28 -2.10
C GLU A 23 12.55 9.36 -2.30
N LYS A 24 13.33 9.17 -1.22
CA LYS A 24 14.80 9.22 -1.25
C LYS A 24 15.41 8.00 -1.95
N GLU A 25 14.87 6.82 -1.71
CA GLU A 25 15.45 5.55 -2.16
C GLU A 25 15.00 5.12 -3.56
N VAL A 26 13.81 5.54 -4.00
CA VAL A 26 13.22 5.08 -5.27
C VAL A 26 12.95 6.25 -6.22
N VAL A 27 12.18 7.25 -5.79
CA VAL A 27 11.70 8.31 -6.69
C VAL A 27 12.82 9.25 -7.14
N SER A 28 13.59 9.78 -6.20
CA SER A 28 14.69 10.70 -6.52
C SER A 28 15.73 10.06 -7.45
N PRO A 29 16.20 8.81 -7.22
CA PRO A 29 17.08 8.11 -8.15
C PRO A 29 16.45 7.84 -9.52
N LEU A 30 15.17 7.47 -9.57
CA LEU A 30 14.44 7.25 -10.82
C LEU A 30 14.40 8.53 -11.67
N LEU A 31 14.06 9.67 -11.07
CA LEU A 31 13.97 10.95 -11.77
C LEU A 31 15.35 11.46 -12.22
N ALA A 32 16.39 11.21 -11.43
CA ALA A 32 17.77 11.56 -11.76
C ALA A 32 18.42 10.64 -12.82
N SER A 33 17.84 9.47 -13.10
CA SER A 33 18.39 8.50 -14.06
C SER A 33 18.47 9.10 -15.47
N ARG A 34 19.58 8.84 -16.16
CA ARG A 34 19.75 9.19 -17.59
C ARG A 34 19.45 8.03 -18.53
N GLU A 35 19.13 6.85 -17.98
CA GLU A 35 18.86 5.64 -18.76
C GLU A 35 17.42 5.59 -19.28
N PHE A 36 16.50 6.28 -18.59
CA PHE A 36 15.09 6.35 -18.98
C PHE A 36 14.78 7.66 -19.71
N LYS A 37 13.89 7.58 -20.69
CA LYS A 37 13.21 8.75 -21.26
C LYS A 37 12.33 9.41 -20.19
N ASP A 38 12.12 10.71 -20.31
CA ASP A 38 11.40 11.48 -19.29
C ASP A 38 9.93 11.07 -19.15
N ASP A 39 9.27 10.67 -20.24
CA ASP A 39 7.91 10.14 -20.21
C ASP A 39 7.80 8.87 -19.34
N VAL A 40 8.74 7.94 -19.47
CA VAL A 40 8.80 6.72 -18.65
C VAL A 40 8.97 7.07 -17.17
N LYS A 41 9.84 8.03 -16.85
CA LYS A 41 10.06 8.49 -15.47
C LYS A 41 8.79 9.06 -14.86
N TYR A 42 8.10 9.94 -15.59
CA TYR A 42 6.90 10.58 -15.08
C TYR A 42 5.70 9.62 -14.97
N VAL A 43 5.60 8.63 -15.85
CA VAL A 43 4.62 7.54 -15.70
C VAL A 43 4.91 6.72 -14.44
N LEU A 44 6.16 6.34 -14.19
CA LEU A 44 6.53 5.61 -12.99
C LEU A 44 6.35 6.44 -11.71
N PHE A 45 6.65 7.74 -11.75
CA PHE A 45 6.36 8.70 -10.68
C PHE A 45 4.86 8.79 -10.38
N LEU A 46 4.02 8.83 -11.42
CA LEU A 46 2.55 8.80 -11.26
C LEU A 46 2.11 7.48 -10.62
N CYS A 47 2.57 6.35 -11.14
CA CYS A 47 2.27 5.02 -10.59
C CYS A 47 2.68 4.90 -9.12
N TRP A 48 3.82 5.48 -8.74
CA TRP A 48 4.28 5.54 -7.35
C TRP A 48 3.26 6.24 -6.45
N HIS A 49 2.74 7.40 -6.86
CA HIS A 49 1.79 8.19 -6.08
C HIS A 49 0.36 7.62 -6.11
N LEU A 50 -0.03 6.92 -7.17
CA LEU A 50 -1.31 6.20 -7.22
C LEU A 50 -1.42 5.16 -6.07
N VAL A 51 -0.31 4.49 -5.71
CA VAL A 51 -0.30 3.57 -4.56
C VAL A 51 -0.57 4.32 -3.25
N THR A 52 0.00 5.52 -3.07
CA THR A 52 -0.31 6.39 -1.91
C THR A 52 -1.79 6.70 -1.82
N LEU A 53 -2.42 7.06 -2.94
CA LEU A 53 -3.84 7.40 -2.98
C LEU A 53 -4.72 6.18 -2.67
N VAL A 54 -4.38 5.00 -3.17
CA VAL A 54 -5.07 3.74 -2.83
C VAL A 54 -4.94 3.43 -1.34
N MET A 55 -3.74 3.54 -0.77
CA MET A 55 -3.53 3.36 0.68
C MET A 55 -4.33 4.38 1.49
N ALA A 56 -4.35 5.66 1.08
CA ALA A 56 -5.10 6.70 1.78
C ALA A 56 -6.61 6.43 1.74
N GLY A 57 -7.14 6.01 0.60
CA GLY A 57 -8.55 5.61 0.45
C GLY A 57 -8.91 4.41 1.32
N ALA A 58 -8.08 3.37 1.35
CA ALA A 58 -8.29 2.21 2.21
C ALA A 58 -8.19 2.58 3.70
N ALA A 59 -7.24 3.44 4.09
CA ALA A 59 -7.12 3.93 5.47
C ALA A 59 -8.36 4.71 5.91
N ALA A 60 -8.87 5.60 5.05
CA ALA A 60 -10.13 6.31 5.30
C ALA A 60 -11.30 5.34 5.47
N GLY A 61 -11.36 4.29 4.65
CA GLY A 61 -12.37 3.24 4.77
C GLY A 61 -12.30 2.47 6.09
N TYR A 62 -11.11 2.12 6.55
CA TYR A 62 -10.92 1.49 7.85
C TYR A 62 -11.32 2.41 9.00
N ILE A 63 -10.94 3.68 8.96
CA ILE A 63 -11.36 4.67 9.97
C ILE A 63 -12.87 4.79 10.01
N ALA A 64 -13.53 4.92 8.86
CA ALA A 64 -14.98 5.03 8.77
C ALA A 64 -15.69 3.76 9.30
N ALA A 65 -15.20 2.57 8.94
CA ALA A 65 -15.73 1.30 9.45
C ALA A 65 -15.46 1.09 10.94
N ALA A 66 -14.37 1.65 11.48
CA ALA A 66 -14.07 1.64 12.91
C ALA A 66 -14.96 2.59 13.73
N MET A 67 -15.55 3.59 13.08
CA MET A 67 -16.50 4.52 13.69
C MET A 67 -17.95 4.06 13.55
N SER A 68 -18.31 3.39 12.45
CA SER A 68 -19.66 2.91 12.19
C SER A 68 -19.67 1.69 11.26
N ASN A 69 -20.49 0.69 11.61
CA ASN A 69 -20.66 -0.53 10.82
C ASN A 69 -21.19 -0.30 9.40
N GLY A 70 -21.80 0.87 9.11
CA GLY A 70 -22.32 1.20 7.78
C GLY A 70 -21.24 1.31 6.68
N TRP A 71 -19.96 1.39 7.05
CA TRP A 71 -18.84 1.53 6.12
C TRP A 71 -18.03 0.25 5.90
N ARG A 72 -18.51 -0.90 6.42
CA ARG A 72 -17.78 -2.18 6.36
C ARG A 72 -17.51 -2.66 4.94
N ASP A 73 -18.43 -2.43 4.01
CA ASP A 73 -18.26 -2.84 2.61
C ASP A 73 -17.14 -2.05 1.93
N PHE A 74 -17.02 -0.75 2.25
CA PHE A 74 -15.94 0.08 1.74
C PHE A 74 -14.58 -0.33 2.36
N ALA A 75 -14.55 -0.65 3.65
CA ALA A 75 -13.37 -1.24 4.30
C ALA A 75 -12.99 -2.61 3.72
N LEU A 76 -13.97 -3.44 3.34
CA LEU A 76 -13.73 -4.73 2.68
C LEU A 76 -13.13 -4.52 1.29
N ALA A 77 -13.68 -3.60 0.49
CA ALA A 77 -13.11 -3.24 -0.81
C ALA A 77 -11.66 -2.73 -0.67
N GLY A 78 -11.38 -1.89 0.33
CA GLY A 78 -10.03 -1.47 0.70
C GLY A 78 -9.12 -2.66 1.03
N THR A 79 -9.60 -3.59 1.86
CA THR A 79 -8.87 -4.83 2.21
C THR A 79 -8.50 -5.64 0.98
N ILE A 80 -9.45 -5.82 0.07
CA ILE A 80 -9.23 -6.56 -1.18
C ILE A 80 -8.15 -5.87 -2.03
N LEU A 81 -8.20 -4.53 -2.19
CA LEU A 81 -7.20 -3.80 -2.95
C LEU A 81 -5.80 -3.91 -2.32
N ILE A 82 -5.68 -3.79 -1.00
CA ILE A 82 -4.39 -3.95 -0.30
C ILE A 82 -3.88 -5.39 -0.43
N ALA A 83 -4.75 -6.40 -0.35
CA ALA A 83 -4.39 -7.80 -0.58
C ALA A 83 -3.89 -8.03 -2.02
N LEU A 84 -4.54 -7.43 -3.02
CA LEU A 84 -4.12 -7.50 -4.41
C LEU A 84 -2.75 -6.83 -4.62
N LEU A 85 -2.49 -5.69 -3.97
CA LEU A 85 -1.17 -5.04 -3.98
C LEU A 85 -0.11 -5.92 -3.33
N ALA A 86 -0.44 -6.62 -2.24
CA ALA A 86 0.47 -7.58 -1.60
C ALA A 86 0.82 -8.73 -2.54
N VAL A 87 -0.20 -9.37 -3.14
CA VAL A 87 -0.02 -10.48 -4.09
C VAL A 87 0.78 -10.01 -5.29
N TRP A 88 0.42 -8.89 -5.92
CA TRP A 88 1.12 -8.39 -7.09
C TRP A 88 2.58 -8.04 -6.77
N SER A 89 2.83 -7.36 -5.65
CA SER A 89 4.19 -7.05 -5.22
C SER A 89 5.01 -8.33 -5.00
N PHE A 90 4.45 -9.31 -4.32
CA PHE A 90 5.09 -10.62 -4.12
C PHE A 90 5.37 -11.32 -5.45
N THR A 91 4.39 -11.35 -6.36
CA THR A 91 4.54 -11.92 -7.70
C THR A 91 5.69 -11.25 -8.45
N VAL A 92 5.81 -9.92 -8.40
CA VAL A 92 6.93 -9.19 -9.05
C VAL A 92 8.27 -9.60 -8.44
N VAL A 93 8.38 -9.74 -7.12
CA VAL A 93 9.62 -10.20 -6.47
C VAL A 93 10.05 -11.56 -7.01
N ILE A 94 9.12 -12.52 -7.08
CA ILE A 94 9.42 -13.86 -7.58
C ILE A 94 9.71 -13.85 -9.10
N TRP A 95 8.83 -13.22 -9.89
CA TRP A 95 8.92 -13.22 -11.35
C TRP A 95 10.18 -12.53 -11.86
N LYS A 96 10.53 -11.38 -11.28
CA LYS A 96 11.72 -10.62 -11.65
C LYS A 96 12.96 -11.06 -10.87
N ARG A 97 12.88 -12.15 -10.10
CA ARG A 97 13.97 -12.74 -9.31
C ARG A 97 14.68 -11.71 -8.43
N GLN A 98 13.89 -10.82 -7.82
CA GLN A 98 14.39 -9.79 -6.92
C GLN A 98 14.57 -10.37 -5.51
N ARG A 99 15.39 -9.71 -4.69
CA ARG A 99 15.51 -10.10 -3.27
C ARG A 99 14.35 -9.50 -2.49
N HIS A 100 13.74 -10.27 -1.60
CA HIS A 100 12.64 -9.79 -0.75
C HIS A 100 13.01 -8.55 0.08
N ARG A 101 14.29 -8.40 0.45
CA ARG A 101 14.78 -7.22 1.20
C ARG A 101 14.90 -5.96 0.34
N ASP A 102 15.05 -6.10 -0.98
CA ASP A 102 15.15 -4.97 -1.90
C ASP A 102 13.74 -4.48 -2.31
N MET A 103 12.74 -5.36 -2.18
CA MET A 103 11.32 -5.06 -2.42
C MET A 103 10.44 -5.61 -1.29
N PRO A 104 10.54 -5.06 -0.06
CA PRO A 104 9.88 -5.61 1.13
C PRO A 104 8.39 -5.27 1.24
N GLN A 105 7.85 -4.41 0.35
CA GLN A 105 6.50 -3.85 0.46
C GLN A 105 5.38 -4.90 0.49
N TRP A 106 5.59 -6.07 -0.13
CA TRP A 106 4.58 -7.14 -0.13
C TRP A 106 4.25 -7.63 1.29
N ILE A 107 5.24 -7.66 2.19
CA ILE A 107 5.07 -8.09 3.59
C ILE A 107 4.18 -7.08 4.33
N ALA A 108 4.47 -5.79 4.13
CA ALA A 108 3.71 -4.72 4.75
C ALA A 108 2.25 -4.70 4.28
N PHE A 109 2.01 -4.83 2.97
CA PHE A 109 0.66 -4.93 2.43
C PHE A 109 -0.06 -6.19 2.92
N ALA A 110 0.61 -7.34 2.96
CA ALA A 110 0.03 -8.57 3.48
C ALA A 110 -0.38 -8.44 4.95
N ALA A 111 0.48 -7.86 5.80
CA ALA A 111 0.18 -7.62 7.21
C ALA A 111 -1.05 -6.72 7.39
N VAL A 112 -1.13 -5.62 6.64
CA VAL A 112 -2.30 -4.73 6.69
C VAL A 112 -3.56 -5.43 6.15
N ALA A 113 -3.47 -6.19 5.07
CA ALA A 113 -4.61 -6.93 4.53
C ALA A 113 -5.17 -7.93 5.54
N LEU A 114 -4.30 -8.63 6.27
CA LEU A 114 -4.70 -9.54 7.35
C LEU A 114 -5.39 -8.79 8.50
N LEU A 115 -4.90 -7.60 8.87
CA LEU A 115 -5.56 -6.76 9.87
C LEU A 115 -6.93 -6.24 9.40
N GLY A 116 -7.05 -5.81 8.14
CA GLY A 116 -8.32 -5.40 7.54
C GLY A 116 -9.33 -6.54 7.52
N LEU A 117 -8.90 -7.74 7.14
CA LEU A 117 -9.71 -8.96 7.17
C LEU A 117 -10.12 -9.31 8.61
N ALA A 118 -9.19 -9.24 9.57
CA ALA A 118 -9.48 -9.44 10.98
C ALA A 118 -10.54 -8.45 11.48
N GLY A 119 -10.45 -7.18 11.09
CA GLY A 119 -11.47 -6.16 11.37
C GLY A 119 -12.84 -6.56 10.84
N HIS A 120 -12.89 -7.15 9.65
CA HIS A 120 -14.14 -7.56 9.03
C HIS A 120 -14.79 -8.79 9.68
N VAL A 121 -14.01 -9.72 10.25
CA VAL A 121 -14.56 -10.94 10.88
C VAL A 121 -14.79 -10.81 12.39
N THR A 122 -14.18 -9.82 13.06
CA THR A 122 -14.25 -9.65 14.53
C THR A 122 -15.13 -8.47 14.98
N THR A 123 -15.82 -7.81 14.06
CA THR A 123 -16.68 -6.64 14.30
C THR A 123 -18.08 -6.93 13.78
#